data_AF-A0AAD6U5Q4-F1
#
_entry.id   AF-A0AAD6U5Q4-F1
#
_cell.length_a   1.000
_cell.length_b   1.000
_cell.length_c   1.000
_cell.angle_alpha   90.00
_cell.angle_beta   90.00
_cell.angle_gamma   90.00
#
_symmetry.space_group_name_H-M   'P 1'
#
loop_
_entity.id
_entity.type
_entity.pdbx_description
1 polymer ?
#
loop_
_entity_poly.entity_id
_entity_poly.type
_entity_poly.pdbx_seq_one_letter_code
_entity_poly.pdbx_strand_id
1 'polypeptide(L)' 'IPRPRNAFILFRCDYARQNKRMVDDHDQNDVSRTVGTLWRNMSKEQRAPWVVLAEAEKKRHATLYPGYKY' A
#
# COMPACT_ATOMS: atom_id res chain seq x y z
N ILE A 1 3.73 -3.37 17.89
CA ILE A 1 3.86 -4.09 16.61
C ILE A 1 3.20 -3.24 15.51
N PRO A 2 3.92 -2.82 14.45
CA PRO A 2 3.35 -2.00 13.38
C PRO A 2 2.23 -2.74 12.66
N ARG A 3 1.20 -2.03 12.21
CA ARG A 3 0.09 -2.66 11.48
C ARG A 3 0.58 -3.33 10.19
N PRO A 4 0.03 -4.50 9.81
CA PRO A 4 0.28 -5.06 8.50
C PRO A 4 -0.20 -4.08 7.42
N ARG A 5 0.60 -3.94 6.36
CA ARG A 5 0.31 -3.05 5.24
C ARG A 5 -0.87 -3.61 4.45
N ASN A 6 -1.88 -2.77 4.21
CA ASN A 6 -2.99 -3.13 3.33
C ASN A 6 -2.62 -2.91 1.85
N ALA A 7 -3.51 -3.32 0.94
CA ALA A 7 -3.27 -3.26 -0.50
C ALA A 7 -2.94 -1.84 -0.99
N PHE A 8 -3.61 -0.83 -0.46
CA PHE A 8 -3.36 0.57 -0.81
C PHE A 8 -1.99 1.06 -0.32
N ILE A 9 -1.58 0.71 0.91
CA ILE A 9 -0.27 1.08 1.44
C ILE A 9 0.85 0.41 0.63
N LEU A 10 0.68 -0.85 0.24
CA LEU A 10 1.63 -1.53 -0.64
C LEU A 10 1.75 -0.82 -2.00
N PHE A 11 0.62 -0.48 -2.62
CA PHE A 11 0.60 0.27 -3.87
C PHE A 11 1.24 1.65 -3.73
N ARG A 12 0.94 2.41 -2.66
CA ARG A 12 1.55 3.72 -2.42
C ARG A 12 3.06 3.63 -2.23
N CYS A 13 3.54 2.64 -1.47
CA CYS A 13 4.98 2.44 -1.27
C CYS A 13 5.69 2.14 -2.60
N ASP A 14 5.06 1.32 -3.44
CA ASP A 14 5.58 0.99 -4.76
C ASP A 14 5.56 2.20 -5.69
N TYR A 15 4.45 2.94 -5.74
CA TYR A 15 4.34 4.19 -6.50
C TYR A 15 5.40 5.21 -6.08
N ALA A 16 5.62 5.40 -4.77
CA ALA A 16 6.64 6.31 -4.27
C ALA A 16 8.06 5.85 -4.61
N ARG A 17 8.29 4.53 -4.67
CA ARG A 17 9.58 3.97 -5.12
C ARG A 17 9.81 4.23 -6.61
N GLN A 18 8.80 4.01 -7.45
CA GLN A 18 8.88 4.24 -8.89
C GLN A 18 9.03 5.73 -9.21
N ASN A 19 8.33 6.58 -8.46
CA ASN A 19 8.26 8.03 -8.69
C ASN A 19 9.06 8.82 -7.65
N LYS A 20 10.17 8.26 -7.15
CA LYS A 20 10.94 8.84 -6.05
C LYS A 20 11.29 10.32 -6.28
N ARG A 21 11.70 10.68 -7.50
CA ARG A 21 11.97 12.08 -7.87
C ARG A 21 10.75 12.97 -7.73
N MET A 22 9.57 12.52 -8.14
CA MET A 22 8.35 13.30 -7.97
C MET A 22 7.93 13.40 -6.51
N VAL A 23 8.15 12.34 -5.72
CA VAL A 23 7.79 12.33 -4.29
C VAL A 23 8.74 13.18 -3.45
N ASP A 24 10.00 13.28 -3.82
CA ASP A 24 10.99 14.12 -3.14
C ASP A 24 10.82 15.61 -3.52
N ASP A 25 10.34 15.89 -4.73
CA ASP A 25 10.18 17.26 -5.27
C ASP A 25 8.78 17.86 -4.98
N HIS A 26 7.75 17.02 -4.80
CA HIS A 26 6.38 17.46 -4.53
C HIS A 26 5.96 17.26 -3.07
N ASP A 27 4.96 18.03 -2.64
CA ASP A 27 4.30 17.82 -1.34
C ASP A 27 3.71 16.40 -1.26
N GLN A 28 4.01 15.71 -0.17
CA GLN A 28 3.46 14.39 0.15
C GLN A 28 1.93 14.35 0.11
N ASN A 29 1.27 15.48 0.37
CA ASN A 29 -0.18 15.64 0.26
C ASN A 29 -0.66 15.47 -1.19
N ASP A 30 0.02 16.08 -2.16
CA ASP A 30 -0.34 16.00 -3.57
C ASP A 30 -0.07 14.60 -4.14
N VAL A 31 1.05 13.99 -3.74
CA VAL A 31 1.34 12.58 -4.06
C VAL A 31 0.23 11.68 -3.51
N SER A 32 -0.20 11.90 -2.26
CA SER A 32 -1.25 11.11 -1.63
C SER A 32 -2.60 11.25 -2.36
N ARG A 33 -2.94 12.46 -2.82
CA ARG A 33 -4.15 12.72 -3.62
C ARG A 33 -4.08 11.98 -4.96
N THR A 34 -2.97 12.10 -5.67
CA THR A 34 -2.75 11.47 -6.98
C THR A 34 -2.83 9.94 -6.87
N VAL A 35 -2.13 9.35 -5.90
CA VAL A 35 -2.15 7.89 -5.65
C VAL A 35 -3.54 7.43 -5.24
N GLY A 36 -4.26 8.21 -4.43
CA GLY A 36 -5.65 7.93 -4.07
C GLY A 36 -6.59 7.89 -5.27
N THR A 37 -6.44 8.84 -6.20
CA THR A 37 -7.21 8.87 -7.46
C THR A 37 -6.85 7.70 -8.38
N LEU A 38 -5.57 7.42 -8.57
CA LEU A 38 -5.09 6.27 -9.35
C LEU A 38 -5.66 4.95 -8.80
N TRP A 39 -5.58 4.75 -7.49
CA TRP A 39 -6.11 3.55 -6.83
C TRP A 39 -7.62 3.36 -7.03
N ARG A 40 -8.40 4.46 -6.97
CA ARG A 40 -9.84 4.42 -7.23
C ARG A 40 -10.15 4.08 -8.69
N ASN A 41 -9.35 4.60 -9.62
CA ASN A 41 -9.52 4.39 -11.05
C ASN A 41 -8.98 3.05 -11.55
N MET A 42 -8.14 2.35 -10.77
CA MET A 42 -7.65 1.02 -11.13
C MET A 42 -8.77 0.00 -11.24
N SER A 43 -8.70 -0.85 -12.26
CA SER A 43 -9.60 -2.01 -12.40
C SER A 43 -9.38 -3.03 -11.28
N LYS A 44 -10.37 -3.92 -11.08
CA LYS A 44 -10.26 -5.02 -10.11
C LYS A 44 -9.04 -5.90 -10.37
N GLU A 45 -8.71 -6.13 -11.64
CA GLU A 45 -7.56 -6.93 -12.07
C GLU A 45 -6.23 -6.25 -11.70
N GLN A 46 -6.13 -4.93 -11.85
CA GLN A 46 -4.96 -4.16 -11.44
C GLN A 46 -4.80 -4.11 -9.92
N ARG A 47 -5.91 -4.15 -9.18
CA ARG A 47 -5.93 -4.19 -7.70
C ARG A 47 -5.70 -5.60 -7.15
N ALA A 48 -6.02 -6.65 -7.91
CA ALA A 48 -5.89 -8.04 -7.51
C ALA A 48 -4.49 -8.41 -6.96
N PRO A 49 -3.36 -8.09 -7.62
CA PRO A 49 -2.04 -8.42 -7.09
C PRO A 49 -1.78 -7.76 -5.73
N TRP A 50 -2.21 -6.51 -5.54
CA TRP A 50 -2.05 -5.79 -4.28
C TRP A 50 -2.88 -6.37 -3.15
N VAL A 51 -4.10 -6.85 -3.46
CA VAL A 51 -4.97 -7.54 -2.50
C VAL A 51 -4.34 -8.86 -2.07
N VAL A 52 -3.82 -9.65 -3.01
CA VAL A 52 -3.13 -10.92 -2.71
C VAL A 52 -1.91 -10.68 -1.82
N LEU A 53 -1.10 -9.67 -2.13
CA LEU A 53 0.06 -9.30 -1.32
C LEU A 53 -0.34 -8.83 0.08
N ALA A 54 -1.41 -8.04 0.21
CA ALA A 54 -1.91 -7.59 1.51
C ALA A 54 -2.43 -8.74 2.37
N GLU A 55 -3.12 -9.71 1.78
CA GLU A 55 -3.57 -10.92 2.48
C GLU A 55 -2.38 -11.79 2.93
N ALA A 56 -1.35 -11.93 2.08
CA ALA A 56 -0.12 -12.61 2.45
C ALA A 56 0.60 -11.91 3.62
N GLU A 57 0.71 -10.58 3.59
CA GLU A 57 1.32 -9.78 4.66
C GLU A 57 0.53 -9.90 5.96
N LYS A 58 -0.81 -9.85 5.90
CA LYS A 58 -1.70 -10.05 7.04
C LYS A 58 -1.52 -11.42 7.66
N LYS A 59 -1.47 -12.49 6.85
CA LYS A 59 -1.21 -13.86 7.31
C LYS A 59 0.16 -13.97 7.98
N ARG A 60 1.21 -13.46 7.31
CA ARG A 60 2.58 -13.46 7.84
C ARG A 60 2.66 -12.73 9.17
N HIS A 61 2.01 -11.58 9.28
CA HIS A 61 1.94 -10.81 10.51
C HIS A 61 1.21 -11.54 11.63
N ALA A 62 0.09 -12.21 11.32
CA ALA A 62 -0.64 -13.02 12.30
C ALA A 62 0.20 -14.22 12.81
N THR A 63 0.99 -14.84 11.94
CA THR A 63 1.92 -15.92 12.32
C THR A 63 3.10 -15.41 13.14
N LEU A 64 3.68 -14.26 12.77
CA LEU A 64 4.81 -13.65 13.50
C LEU A 64 4.41 -13.10 14.87
N TYR A 65 3.16 -12.63 14.98
CA TYR A 65 2.65 -11.99 16.19
C TYR A 65 1.34 -12.63 16.65
N PRO A 66 1.39 -13.89 17.11
CA PRO A 66 0.24 -14.58 17.66
C PRO A 66 -0.18 -13.88 18.97
N GLY A 67 -1.27 -13.11 18.93
CA GLY A 67 -1.72 -12.27 20.04
C GLY A 67 -1.80 -10.78 19.72
N TYR A 68 -1.41 -10.36 18.51
CA TYR A 68 -1.63 -8.99 18.06
C TYR A 68 -3.13 -8.66 17.96
N LYS A 69 -3.58 -7.69 18.76
CA LYS A 69 -4.89 -7.03 18.66
C LYS A 69 -4.68 -5.56 18.32
N TYR A 70 -5.50 -5.04 17.40
CA TYR A 70 -5.60 -3.63 17.04
C TYR A 70 -6.55 -2.91 17.99
#